data_AF-A0A382M476-F1
#
_entry.id   AF-A0A382M476-F1
#
_cell.length_a   1.000
_cell.length_b   1.000
_cell.length_c   1.000
_cell.angle_alpha   90.00
_cell.angle_beta   90.00
_cell.angle_gamma   90.00
#
_symmetry.space_group_name_H-M   'P 1'
#
loop_
_entity.id
_entity.type
_entity.pdbx_description
1 polymer ?
#
loop_
_entity_poly.entity_id
_entity_poly.type
_entity_poly.pdbx_seq_one_letter_code
_entity_poly.pdbx_strand_id
1 'polypeptide(L)'
;MNNVMACRQDGTIIPCCFFGSNRAFKDLADLLGDDIKNINLKSGKTIDEINRSEEFQRIEATWNTDNPLPACVAACSSKEHIENEGLSNTGTETTIRELI
;
A
#
# COMPACT_ATOMS: atom_id res chain seq x y z
N MET A 1 5.66 -12.54 4.36
CA MET A 1 4.33 -12.37 3.74
C MET A 1 4.49 -12.51 2.24
N ASN A 2 3.70 -13.34 1.57
CA ASN A 2 3.69 -13.43 0.10
C ASN A 2 2.47 -12.67 -0.42
N ASN A 3 2.57 -11.33 -0.45
CA ASN A 3 1.54 -10.50 -1.04
C ASN A 3 1.67 -10.53 -2.57
N VAL A 4 0.54 -10.65 -3.26
CA VAL A 4 0.51 -10.60 -4.73
C VAL A 4 0.54 -9.14 -5.16
N MET A 5 1.58 -8.75 -5.89
CA MET A 5 1.66 -7.42 -6.50
C MET A 5 0.48 -7.17 -7.43
N ALA A 6 0.05 -5.91 -7.49
CA ALA A 6 -0.97 -5.46 -8.43
C ALA A 6 -0.42 -4.35 -9.32
N CYS A 7 -1.09 -4.12 -10.45
CA CYS A 7 -0.78 -3.04 -11.38
C CYS A 7 -1.96 -2.09 -11.44
N ARG A 8 -1.72 -0.80 -11.22
CA ARG A 8 -2.71 0.26 -11.38
C ARG A 8 -2.91 0.57 -12.87
N GLN A 9 -4.03 1.21 -13.19
CA GLN A 9 -4.39 1.56 -14.58
C GLN A 9 -3.32 2.44 -15.29
N ASP A 10 -2.56 3.23 -14.54
CA ASP A 10 -1.49 4.10 -15.05
C ASP A 10 -0.13 3.37 -15.24
N GLY A 11 -0.08 2.07 -14.95
CA GLY A 11 1.12 1.24 -15.02
C GLY A 11 1.97 1.26 -13.75
N THR A 12 1.49 1.88 -12.65
CA THR A 12 2.20 1.86 -11.38
C THR A 12 2.03 0.50 -10.70
N ILE A 13 3.14 -0.18 -10.39
CA ILE A 13 3.14 -1.46 -9.66
C ILE A 13 3.02 -1.16 -8.17
N ILE A 14 2.09 -1.82 -7.51
CA ILE A 14 1.79 -1.66 -6.08
C ILE A 14 2.04 -2.98 -5.34
N PRO A 15 2.45 -2.93 -4.06
CA PRO A 15 2.90 -4.10 -3.30
C PRO A 15 1.79 -5.14 -3.08
N CYS A 16 0.53 -4.68 -2.99
CA CYS A 16 -0.64 -5.54 -2.90
C CYS A 16 -1.90 -4.79 -3.35
N CYS A 17 -3.00 -5.53 -3.57
CA CYS A 17 -4.26 -4.97 -4.05
C CYS A 17 -4.92 -3.96 -3.08
N PHE A 18 -4.56 -3.95 -1.79
CA PHE A 18 -5.08 -2.98 -0.82
C PHE A 18 -4.65 -1.54 -1.11
N PHE A 19 -3.56 -1.34 -1.87
CA PHE A 19 -3.12 -0.05 -2.40
C PHE A 19 -3.83 0.34 -3.72
N GLY A 20 -4.86 -0.39 -4.11
CA GLY A 20 -5.68 -0.09 -5.28
C GLY A 20 -6.55 1.16 -5.09
N SER A 21 -6.94 1.50 -3.87
CA SER A 21 -7.71 2.72 -3.58
C SER A 21 -6.83 3.97 -3.78
N ASN A 22 -7.43 5.10 -4.16
CA ASN A 22 -6.68 6.35 -4.29
C ASN A 22 -6.13 6.86 -2.95
N ARG A 23 -6.79 6.55 -1.83
CA ARG A 23 -6.34 6.93 -0.49
C ARG A 23 -5.07 6.17 -0.11
N ALA A 24 -5.11 4.84 -0.16
CA ALA A 24 -3.92 4.02 0.14
C ALA A 24 -2.77 4.30 -0.84
N PHE A 25 -3.07 4.54 -2.12
CA PHE A 25 -2.07 4.95 -3.08
C PHE A 25 -1.44 6.31 -2.76
N LYS A 26 -2.22 7.26 -2.23
CA LYS A 26 -1.68 8.55 -1.78
C LYS A 26 -0.66 8.34 -0.66
N ASP A 27 -0.94 7.48 0.31
CA ASP A 27 0.01 7.17 1.39
C ASP A 27 1.32 6.58 0.83
N LEU A 28 1.22 5.73 -0.20
CA LEU A 28 2.38 5.19 -0.92
C LEU A 28 3.18 6.30 -1.63
N ALA A 29 2.49 7.20 -2.32
CA ALA A 29 3.10 8.34 -3.02
C ALA A 29 3.74 9.34 -2.04
N ASP A 30 3.13 9.59 -0.89
CA ASP A 30 3.69 10.44 0.15
C ASP A 30 4.96 9.82 0.76
N LEU A 31 4.98 8.49 0.97
CA LEU A 31 6.15 7.75 1.48
C LEU A 31 7.33 7.78 0.51
N LEU A 32 7.07 7.58 -0.79
CA LEU A 32 8.11 7.46 -1.80
C LEU A 32 8.51 8.81 -2.42
N GLY A 33 7.63 9.81 -2.39
CA GLY A 33 7.85 11.08 -3.06
C GLY A 33 8.13 10.89 -4.56
N ASP A 34 9.19 11.53 -5.05
CA ASP A 34 9.59 11.47 -6.47
C ASP A 34 9.99 10.06 -6.93
N ASP A 35 10.34 9.16 -6.01
CA ASP A 35 10.75 7.78 -6.31
C ASP A 35 9.56 6.91 -6.75
N ILE A 36 8.32 7.39 -6.58
CA ILE A 36 7.11 6.68 -7.05
C ILE A 36 7.17 6.36 -8.55
N LYS A 37 7.87 7.19 -9.34
CA LYS A 37 8.05 6.95 -10.79
C LYS A 37 8.87 5.69 -11.08
N ASN A 38 9.72 5.26 -10.16
CA ASN A 38 10.63 4.13 -10.32
C ASN A 38 9.93 2.78 -10.18
N ILE A 39 8.70 2.77 -9.64
CA ILE A 39 7.85 1.58 -9.55
C ILE A 39 6.75 1.57 -10.63
N ASN A 40 6.80 2.49 -11.60
CA ASN A 40 5.92 2.49 -12.77
C ASN A 40 6.58 1.75 -13.94
N LEU A 41 5.79 1.02 -14.73
CA LEU A 41 6.28 0.31 -15.94
C LEU A 41 6.93 1.23 -16.98
N LYS A 42 6.62 2.54 -16.97
CA LYS A 42 7.27 3.55 -17.82
C LYS A 42 8.70 3.89 -17.39
N SER A 43 9.16 3.42 -16.23
CA SER A 43 10.56 3.57 -15.79
C SER A 43 11.55 2.79 -16.65
N GLY A 44 11.06 1.84 -17.46
CA GLY A 44 11.89 0.91 -18.23
C GLY A 44 12.29 -0.36 -17.47
N LYS A 45 11.93 -0.47 -16.18
CA LYS A 45 12.15 -1.67 -15.37
C LYS A 45 11.06 -2.72 -15.62
N THR A 46 11.45 -3.99 -15.55
CA THR A 46 10.54 -5.12 -15.47
C THR A 46 9.86 -5.20 -14.11
N ILE A 47 8.77 -5.96 -14.00
CA ILE A 47 8.07 -6.18 -12.72
C ILE A 47 9.00 -6.82 -11.68
N ASP A 48 9.89 -7.74 -12.09
CA ASP A 48 10.83 -8.41 -11.17
C ASP A 48 11.88 -7.43 -10.62
N GLU A 49 12.38 -6.51 -11.47
CA GLU A 49 13.28 -5.44 -11.04
C GLU A 49 12.58 -4.44 -10.11
N ILE A 50 11.33 -4.11 -10.38
CA ILE A 50 10.52 -3.25 -9.49
C ILE A 50 10.30 -3.94 -8.13
N ASN A 51 10.00 -5.24 -8.11
CA ASN A 51 9.79 -5.98 -6.87
C ASN A 51 11.04 -6.06 -5.99
N ARG A 52 12.23 -6.07 -6.59
CA ARG A 52 13.52 -6.08 -5.86
C ARG A 52 14.07 -4.69 -5.55
N SER A 53 13.37 -3.64 -5.97
CA SER A 53 13.83 -2.25 -5.88
C SER A 53 13.89 -1.72 -4.45
N GLU A 54 14.67 -0.68 -4.23
CA GLU A 54 14.77 0.00 -2.93
C GLU A 54 13.43 0.62 -2.51
N GLU A 55 12.58 1.03 -3.47
CA GLU A 55 11.25 1.55 -3.19
C GLU A 55 10.33 0.49 -2.57
N PHE A 56 10.35 -0.73 -3.10
CA PHE A 56 9.59 -1.85 -2.53
C PHE A 56 10.16 -2.27 -1.16
N GLN A 57 11.48 -2.24 -0.99
CA GLN A 57 12.10 -2.49 0.31
C GLN A 57 11.73 -1.41 1.34
N ARG A 58 11.63 -0.13 0.94
CA ARG A 58 11.17 0.97 1.81
C ARG A 58 9.72 0.79 2.25
N ILE A 59 8.84 0.36 1.35
CA ILE A 59 7.45 0.05 1.67
C ILE A 59 7.39 -1.06 2.73
N GLU A 60 8.08 -2.17 2.50
CA GLU A 60 8.13 -3.30 3.44
C GLU A 60 8.78 -2.91 4.78
N ALA A 61 9.79 -2.05 4.76
CA ALA A 61 10.45 -1.58 5.98
C ALA A 61 9.51 -0.81 6.93
N THR A 62 8.42 -0.21 6.43
CA THR A 62 7.45 0.50 7.28
C THR A 62 6.84 -0.37 8.38
N TRP A 63 6.78 -1.70 8.17
CA TRP A 63 6.35 -2.67 9.17
C TRP A 63 7.20 -2.68 10.45
N ASN A 64 8.47 -2.31 10.34
CA ASN A 64 9.42 -2.33 11.45
C ASN A 64 9.58 -0.94 12.09
N THR A 65 8.64 -0.03 11.84
CA THR A 65 8.64 1.34 12.38
C THR A 65 7.42 1.57 13.25
N ASP A 66 7.45 2.64 14.06
CA ASP A 66 6.29 3.05 14.86
C ASP A 66 5.13 3.60 14.01
N ASN A 67 5.33 3.81 12.70
CA ASN A 67 4.35 4.36 11.77
C ASN A 67 4.21 3.51 10.50
N PRO A 68 3.67 2.28 10.59
CA PRO A 68 3.38 1.46 9.41
C PRO A 68 2.33 2.13 8.51
N LEU A 69 2.33 1.79 7.22
CA LEU A 69 1.31 2.27 6.28
C LEU A 69 -0.10 1.84 6.75
N PRO A 70 -1.11 2.74 6.76
CA PRO A 70 -2.44 2.42 7.28
C PRO A 70 -3.10 1.21 6.60
N ALA A 71 -2.92 1.08 5.27
CA ALA A 71 -3.43 -0.07 4.53
C ALA A 71 -2.77 -1.39 4.97
N CYS A 72 -1.49 -1.38 5.35
CA CYS A 72 -0.79 -2.54 5.90
C CYS A 72 -1.40 -2.94 7.25
N VAL A 73 -1.62 -1.97 8.15
CA VAL A 73 -2.22 -2.24 9.47
C VAL A 73 -3.61 -2.85 9.31
N ALA A 74 -4.47 -2.22 8.50
CA ALA A 74 -5.85 -2.64 8.36
C ALA A 74 -6.02 -3.99 7.63
N ALA A 75 -5.16 -4.29 6.66
CA ALA A 75 -5.26 -5.51 5.87
C ALA A 75 -4.54 -6.71 6.48
N CYS A 76 -3.43 -6.47 7.17
CA CYS A 76 -2.41 -7.49 7.41
C CYS A 76 -2.00 -7.64 8.87
N SER A 77 -2.37 -6.72 9.77
CA SER A 77 -2.10 -6.89 11.20
C SER A 77 -3.10 -7.82 11.90
N SER A 78 -2.70 -8.42 13.02
CA SER A 78 -3.60 -9.15 13.93
C SER A 78 -4.59 -8.19 14.59
N LYS A 79 -5.71 -8.71 15.14
CA LYS A 79 -6.74 -7.93 15.84
C LYS A 79 -6.19 -6.98 16.92
N GLU A 80 -4.99 -7.24 17.44
CA GLU A 80 -4.32 -6.46 18.48
C GLU A 80 -3.76 -5.11 17.99
N HIS A 81 -3.57 -4.92 16.68
CA HIS A 81 -3.22 -3.62 16.08
C HIS A 81 -4.42 -2.90 15.44
N ILE A 82 -5.60 -3.52 15.46
CA ILE A 82 -6.86 -2.91 15.03
C ILE A 82 -7.45 -2.13 16.22
N GLU A 83 -6.71 -1.14 16.74
CA GLU A 83 -7.28 -0.18 17.69
C GLU A 83 -8.09 0.92 16.99
N ASN A 84 -8.13 0.90 15.65
CA ASN A 84 -8.94 1.80 14.84
C ASN A 84 -10.06 1.03 14.13
N GLU A 85 -11.15 0.77 14.85
CA GLU A 85 -12.41 0.19 14.31
C GLU A 85 -12.96 0.99 13.11
N GLY A 86 -12.46 2.21 12.90
CA GLY A 86 -12.84 3.09 11.81
C GLY A 86 -12.16 2.84 10.47
N LEU A 87 -11.16 1.95 10.30
CA LEU A 87 -10.46 1.77 9.01
C LEU A 87 -10.77 0.43 8.35
N SER A 88 -11.13 0.46 7.07
CA SER A 88 -11.30 -0.72 6.22
C SER A 88 -9.95 -1.29 5.79
N ASN A 89 -9.95 -2.52 5.26
CA ASN A 89 -8.75 -3.21 4.79
C ASN A 89 -7.99 -2.43 3.68
N THR A 90 -8.55 -1.38 3.09
CA THR A 90 -7.88 -0.49 2.13
C THR A 90 -7.46 0.85 2.74
N GLY A 91 -7.42 0.96 4.07
CA GLY A 91 -7.12 2.19 4.80
C GLY A 91 -8.17 3.29 4.67
N THR A 92 -9.39 2.95 4.24
CA THR A 92 -10.49 3.91 4.08
C THR A 92 -11.32 3.96 5.34
N GLU A 93 -11.77 5.14 5.76
CA GLU A 93 -12.73 5.23 6.87
C GLU A 93 -14.01 4.45 6.57
N THR A 94 -14.34 3.50 7.43
CA THR A 94 -15.59 2.73 7.38
C THR A 94 -16.69 3.57 8.01
N THR A 95 -17.34 4.44 7.23
CA THR A 95 -18.68 4.88 7.62
C THR A 95 -19.58 3.66 7.52
N ILE A 96 -19.99 3.09 8.67
CA ILE A 96 -21.14 2.17 8.71
C ILE A 96 -22.31 2.96 8.14
N ARG A 97 -22.64 2.72 6.87
CA ARG A 97 -23.91 3.17 6.31
C ARG A 97 -24.96 2.33 7.00
N GLU A 98 -25.62 2.88 8.01
CA GLU A 98 -26.90 2.32 8.47
C GLU A 98 -27.82 2.33 7.24
N LEU A 99 -28.07 1.13 6.72
CA LEU A 99 -29.10 0.90 5.71
C LEU A 99 -30.44 1.11 6.44
N ILE A 100 -30.99 2.32 6.31
CA ILE A 100 -32.39 2.63 6.65
C ILE A 100 -33.29 2.02 5.58
#